data_AF-A0AAX3FLE1-F1
#
_entry.id   AF-A0AAX3FLE1-F1
#
_cell.length_a   1.000
_cell.length_b   1.000
_cell.length_c   1.000
_cell.angle_alpha   90.00
_cell.angle_beta   90.00
_cell.angle_gamma   90.00
#
_symmetry.space_group_name_H-M   'P 1'
#
loop_
_entity.id
_entity.type
_entity.pdbx_description
1 polymer ?
#
loop_
_entity_poly.entity_id
_entity_poly.type
_entity_poly.pdbx_seq_one_letter_code
_entity_poly.pdbx_strand_id
1 'polypeptide(L)' 'MKTFKFYAANISFNNVSVAVYEQNGKYLLQVEKDGRKVKGTKQAEMTIEEYENLPHDPYNSFIRLQAAGNACGYEF' A
#
# COMPACT_ATOMS: atom_id res chain seq x y z
N MET A 1 -11.68 8.00 12.12
CA MET A 1 -10.83 8.82 11.22
C MET A 1 -9.64 7.97 10.83
N LYS A 2 -9.21 7.98 9.56
CA LYS A 2 -7.99 7.26 9.15
C LYS A 2 -6.75 8.12 9.37
N THR A 3 -5.67 7.53 9.85
CA THR A 3 -4.41 8.24 10.15
C THR A 3 -3.30 7.68 9.27
N PHE A 4 -2.57 8.53 8.55
CA PHE A 4 -1.43 8.08 7.75
C PHE A 4 -0.33 7.50 8.65
N LYS A 5 0.30 6.40 8.23
CA LYS A 5 1.41 5.78 8.95
C LYS A 5 2.70 5.83 8.14
N PHE A 6 2.69 5.24 6.95
CA PHE A 6 3.87 5.12 6.08
C PHE A 6 3.45 4.72 4.67
N TYR A 7 4.41 4.67 3.74
CA TYR A 7 4.22 4.05 2.43
C TYR A 7 4.70 2.60 2.48
N ALA A 8 4.04 1.72 1.73
CA ALA A 8 4.32 0.29 1.76
C ALA A 8 5.75 -0.05 1.32
N ALA A 9 6.35 0.79 0.47
CA ALA A 9 7.72 0.63 -0.01
C ALA A 9 8.48 1.96 0.05
N ASN A 10 9.80 1.89 0.14
CA ASN A 10 10.69 3.05 0.12
C ASN A 10 10.91 3.63 -1.29
N ILE A 11 10.11 3.21 -2.26
CA ILE A 11 10.15 3.67 -3.65
C ILE A 11 8.74 4.09 -4.09
N SER A 12 8.69 4.88 -5.15
CA SER A 12 7.51 5.02 -5.99
C SER A 12 7.87 4.57 -7.41
N PHE A 13 6.90 4.07 -8.16
CA PHE A 13 7.08 3.66 -9.55
C PHE A 13 6.16 4.50 -10.44
N ASN A 14 6.72 5.28 -11.37
CA ASN A 14 5.95 6.22 -12.20
C ASN A 14 5.07 7.19 -11.37
N ASN A 15 5.62 7.69 -10.26
CA ASN A 15 4.93 8.51 -9.24
C ASN A 15 3.75 7.82 -8.54
N VAL A 16 3.66 6.49 -8.64
CA VAL A 16 2.66 5.67 -7.95
C VAL A 16 3.27 5.04 -6.71
N SER A 17 2.59 5.19 -5.57
CA SER A 17 2.94 4.58 -4.28
C SER A 17 1.70 3.93 -3.66
N VAL A 18 1.89 3.13 -2.60
CA VAL A 18 0.78 2.62 -1.80
C VAL A 18 0.91 3.16 -0.38
N ALA A 19 0.00 4.06 0.00
CA ALA A 19 -0.07 4.63 1.33
C ALA A 19 -0.77 3.67 2.30
N VAL A 20 -0.20 3.50 3.48
CA VAL A 20 -0.77 2.71 4.57
C VAL A 20 -1.33 3.67 5.62
N TYR A 21 -2.62 3.56 5.86
CA TYR A 21 -3.32 4.26 6.92
C TYR A 21 -3.70 3.28 8.02
N GLU A 22 -3.88 3.78 9.24
CA GLU A 22 -4.50 3.04 10.34
C GLU A 22 -5.92 3.54 10.58
N GLN A 23 -6.86 2.60 10.70
CA GLN A 23 -8.25 2.88 11.04
C GLN A 23 -8.80 1.72 11.88
N ASN A 24 -9.30 2.03 13.08
CA ASN A 24 -9.89 1.06 14.01
C ASN A 24 -8.97 -0.15 14.30
N GLY A 25 -7.66 0.07 14.46
CA GLY A 25 -6.68 -0.98 14.75
C GLY A 25 -6.31 -1.87 13.56
N LYS A 26 -6.76 -1.51 12.35
CA LYS A 26 -6.41 -2.20 11.09
C LYS A 26 -5.64 -1.26 10.16
N TYR A 27 -4.88 -1.86 9.27
CA TYR A 27 -4.26 -1.16 8.17
C TYR A 27 -5.19 -1.08 6.97
N LEU A 28 -5.13 0.07 6.30
CA LEU A 28 -5.94 0.40 5.16
C LEU A 28 -5.02 0.95 4.07
N LEU A 29 -4.80 0.13 3.05
CA LEU A 29 -3.91 0.43 1.93
C LEU A 29 -4.66 1.22 0.87
N GLN A 30 -3.98 2.20 0.27
CA GLN A 30 -4.53 3.04 -0.80
C GLN A 30 -3.45 3.31 -1.84
N VAL A 31 -3.74 3.04 -3.10
CA VAL A 31 -2.85 3.41 -4.21
C VAL A 31 -2.97 4.90 -4.47
N GLU A 32 -1.84 5.59 -4.54
CA GLU A 32 -1.75 7.02 -4.79
C GLU A 32 -0.84 7.31 -5.97
N LYS A 33 -1.26 8.24 -6.82
CA LYS A 33 -0.43 8.84 -7.86
C LYS A 33 -0.32 10.34 -7.59
N ASP A 34 0.90 10.85 -7.52
CA ASP A 34 1.18 12.25 -7.19
C ASP A 34 0.46 12.70 -5.88
N GLY A 35 0.41 11.81 -4.89
CA GLY A 35 -0.24 12.03 -3.58
C GLY A 35 -1.78 12.03 -3.61
N ARG A 36 -2.40 11.57 -4.69
CA ARG A 36 -3.86 11.46 -4.83
C ARG A 36 -4.29 10.03 -5.08
N LYS A 37 -5.40 9.61 -4.47
CA LYS A 37 -5.98 8.28 -4.69
C LYS A 37 -6.17 7.98 -6.18
N VAL A 38 -5.66 6.85 -6.65
CA VAL A 38 -5.86 6.39 -8.03
C VAL A 38 -7.30 5.92 -8.24
N LYS A 39 -7.98 6.47 -9.25
CA LYS A 39 -9.36 6.09 -9.59
C LYS A 39 -9.42 4.63 -10.03
N GLY A 40 -10.45 3.91 -9.60
CA GLY A 40 -10.65 2.49 -9.96
C GLY A 40 -9.96 1.49 -9.02
N THR A 41 -9.03 1.96 -8.18
CA THR A 41 -8.44 1.13 -7.13
C THR A 41 -9.33 1.05 -5.90
N LYS A 42 -9.35 -0.11 -5.24
CA LYS A 42 -10.03 -0.30 -3.96
C LYS A 42 -9.08 0.04 -2.81
N GLN A 43 -9.64 0.43 -1.68
CA GLN A 43 -8.87 0.47 -0.43
C GLN A 43 -8.92 -0.92 0.20
N ALA A 44 -7.76 -1.53 0.44
CA ALA A 44 -7.67 -2.84 1.05
C ALA A 44 -7.54 -2.70 2.56
N GLU A 45 -8.53 -3.18 3.31
CA GLU A 45 -8.47 -3.28 4.77
C GLU A 45 -7.87 -4.64 5.15
N MET A 46 -6.88 -4.63 6.03
CA MET A 46 -6.23 -5.83 6.56
C MET A 46 -5.72 -5.59 7.97
N THR A 47 -5.55 -6.66 8.73
CA THR A 47 -4.85 -6.63 10.02
C THR A 47 -3.37 -6.28 9.81
N ILE A 48 -2.72 -5.84 10.89
CA ILE A 48 -1.28 -5.55 10.87
C ILE A 48 -0.49 -6.81 10.51
N GLU A 49 -0.87 -7.96 11.06
CA GLU A 49 -0.21 -9.24 10.77
C GLU A 49 -0.36 -9.66 9.30
N GLU A 50 -1.54 -9.51 8.70
CA GLU A 50 -1.73 -9.78 7.26
C GLU A 50 -0.86 -8.87 6.40
N TYR A 51 -0.70 -7.60 6.78
CA TYR A 51 0.16 -6.66 6.08
C TYR A 51 1.64 -7.07 6.15
N GLU A 52 2.15 -7.38 7.34
CA GLU A 52 3.55 -7.76 7.51
C GLU A 52 3.90 -9.03 6.70
N ASN A 53 2.94 -9.95 6.60
CA ASN A 53 3.03 -11.19 5.82
C ASN A 53 2.86 -11.02 4.31
N LEU A 54 2.57 -9.81 3.79
CA LEU A 54 2.62 -9.60 2.34
C LEU A 54 4.02 -10.00 1.79
N PRO A 55 4.14 -10.36 0.51
CA PRO A 55 5.45 -10.56 -0.10
C PRO A 55 6.35 -9.32 0.06
N HIS A 56 7.60 -9.54 0.45
CA HIS A 56 8.63 -8.51 0.58
C HIS A 56 10.03 -9.10 0.43
N ASP A 57 10.97 -8.25 0.07
CA ASP A 57 12.40 -8.56 0.00
C ASP A 57 13.19 -7.34 0.51
N PRO A 58 14.06 -7.50 1.53
CA PRO A 58 14.89 -6.41 2.04
C PRO A 58 15.77 -5.73 0.99
N TYR A 59 16.15 -6.44 -0.07
CA TYR A 59 16.98 -5.93 -1.16
C TYR A 59 16.17 -5.45 -2.37
N ASN A 60 14.85 -5.70 -2.39
CA ASN A 60 13.97 -5.32 -3.48
C ASN A 60 12.62 -4.78 -2.99
N SER A 61 12.57 -3.45 -2.81
CA SER A 61 11.36 -2.73 -2.40
C SER A 61 10.19 -2.84 -3.39
N PHE A 62 10.45 -3.18 -4.66
CA PHE A 62 9.40 -3.32 -5.67
C PHE A 62 8.46 -4.50 -5.38
N ILE A 63 8.96 -5.58 -4.77
CA ILE A 63 8.14 -6.74 -4.41
C ILE A 63 7.03 -6.35 -3.42
N ARG A 64 7.39 -5.56 -2.40
CA ARG A 64 6.41 -5.05 -1.42
C ARG A 64 5.43 -4.06 -2.05
N LEU A 65 5.92 -3.19 -2.92
CA LEU A 65 5.06 -2.25 -3.66
C LEU A 65 4.02 -2.99 -4.51
N GLN A 66 4.46 -4.00 -5.28
CA GLN A 66 3.59 -4.80 -6.15
C GLN A 66 2.56 -5.59 -5.34
N ALA A 67 2.97 -6.23 -4.25
CA ALA A 67 2.06 -6.96 -3.36
C ALA A 67 0.96 -6.04 -2.79
N ALA A 68 1.36 -4.86 -2.30
CA ALA A 68 0.43 -3.87 -1.74
C ALA A 68 -0.50 -3.29 -2.81
N GLY A 69 0.00 -3.07 -4.03
CA GLY A 69 -0.80 -2.64 -5.19
C GLY A 69 -1.85 -3.66 -5.59
N ASN A 70 -1.44 -4.92 -5.71
CA ASN A 70 -2.31 -6.04 -6.08
C ASN A 70 -3.46 -6.20 -5.06
N ALA A 71 -3.18 -6.04 -3.76
CA ALA A 71 -4.21 -6.03 -2.72
C ALA A 71 -5.26 -4.93 -2.96
N CYS A 72 -4.85 -3.80 -3.54
CA CYS A 72 -5.71 -2.67 -3.90
C CYS A 72 -6.30 -2.77 -5.33
N GLY A 73 -6.06 -3.86 -6.06
CA GLY A 73 -6.50 -4.03 -7.45
C GLY A 73 -5.74 -3.15 -8.44
N TYR A 74 -4.45 -2.93 -8.21
CA TYR A 74 -3.56 -2.16 -9.09
C TYR A 74 -2.33 -2.98 -9.45
N GLU A 75 -2.12 -3.21 -10.73
CA GLU A 75 -0.93 -3.88 -11.28
C GLU A 75 0.08 -2.81 -11.73
N PHE A 76 1.34 -3.00 -11.33
CA PHE A 76 2.46 -2.11 -11.63
C PHE A 76 3.19 -2.47 -12.92
#